data_AF-B6AW81-F1
#
_entry.id   AF-B6AW81-F1
#
_cell.length_a   1.000
_cell.length_b   1.000
_cell.length_c   1.000
_cell.angle_alpha   90.00
_cell.angle_beta   90.00
_cell.angle_gamma   90.00
#
_symmetry.space_group_name_H-M   'P 1'
#
loop_
_entity.id
_entity.type
_entity.pdbx_description
1 polymer ?
#
loop_
_entity_poly.entity_id
_entity_poly.type
_entity_poly.pdbx_seq_one_letter_code
_entity_poly.pdbx_strand_id
1 'polypeptide(L)'
;MSAKAQLVRAIAALNQLSLRIDAGTVGPKSEASKVFGDIRDWLKIAHEMELRLEKFEQERGAVTANPWPAAVAVYDAPIDANYGFNTYCQGRSTIGVTQTPLNASAFGVIDRGAPLRVKLASDQLESIARETLLSGGNLAAIGDGSGANWEIFQFERAKLVAPDTYELSQRLRGQYGTDGLVPAAWPVGSVFVLLNGVPNQIGLRSSDRDVQRHFRIGPAHRGYDDPAYEHLVETFEGTGLRPYPPAHLEANSNGADVDFSWIRRTRSDGDDWGWGDVPLGEESEQYLIQIIVGGNVKRQVFSATAQYRYLQADQFSDNVTGVYEVRVAQISERFGPGLFASHIVGG
;
A
#
# COMPACT_ATOMS: atom_id res chain seq x y z
N MET A 1 19.73 6.58 -11.88
CA MET A 1 18.87 5.80 -12.79
C MET A 1 17.44 6.07 -12.38
N SER A 2 16.52 6.25 -13.34
CA SER A 2 15.21 6.81 -13.05
C SER A 2 14.32 5.82 -12.31
N ALA A 3 13.45 6.35 -11.46
CA ALA A 3 12.50 5.69 -10.56
C ALA A 3 11.38 4.90 -11.30
N LYS A 4 11.57 4.67 -12.60
CA LYS A 4 10.57 4.63 -13.67
C LYS A 4 10.05 3.22 -14.02
N ALA A 5 10.21 2.25 -13.10
CA ALA A 5 10.32 0.85 -13.50
C ALA A 5 9.60 -0.23 -12.64
N GLN A 6 8.90 0.11 -11.53
CA GLN A 6 8.64 -0.88 -10.46
C GLN A 6 7.24 -0.95 -9.73
N LEU A 7 6.10 -0.47 -10.24
CA LEU A 7 4.68 -0.60 -9.68
C LEU A 7 3.36 -0.82 -10.60
N VAL A 8 3.10 -1.96 -11.33
CA VAL A 8 1.96 -2.38 -12.23
C VAL A 8 1.53 -3.89 -12.13
N ARG A 9 2.41 -4.90 -11.90
CA ARG A 9 2.03 -6.34 -11.73
C ARG A 9 1.03 -6.83 -10.69
N ALA A 10 1.15 -6.47 -9.44
CA ALA A 10 0.48 -7.16 -8.38
C ALA A 10 -1.02 -6.78 -8.33
N ILE A 11 -1.88 -6.99 -9.34
CA ILE A 11 -3.24 -6.42 -9.27
C ILE A 11 -4.34 -7.39 -9.81
N ALA A 12 -5.02 -8.14 -8.90
CA ALA A 12 -6.31 -8.88 -8.99
C ALA A 12 -6.45 -10.15 -8.08
N ALA A 13 -7.14 -10.12 -6.92
CA ALA A 13 -7.88 -11.27 -6.33
C ALA A 13 -8.67 -10.93 -5.04
N LEU A 14 -9.91 -10.45 -5.19
CA LEU A 14 -10.86 -10.21 -4.07
C LEU A 14 -12.31 -10.68 -4.36
N ASN A 15 -12.49 -11.45 -5.44
CA ASN A 15 -13.72 -11.35 -6.24
C ASN A 15 -14.73 -12.52 -6.07
N GLN A 16 -14.93 -13.07 -4.85
CA GLN A 16 -15.77 -14.29 -4.68
C GLN A 16 -16.68 -14.46 -3.43
N LEU A 17 -16.86 -13.50 -2.51
CA LEU A 17 -17.69 -13.74 -1.29
C LEU A 17 -19.01 -12.95 -1.13
N SER A 18 -19.50 -12.26 -2.16
CA SER A 18 -20.70 -11.39 -2.07
C SER A 18 -22.08 -12.10 -2.11
N LEU A 19 -22.24 -13.28 -1.49
CA LEU A 19 -23.47 -14.09 -1.61
C LEU A 19 -23.96 -14.72 -0.29
N ARG A 20 -24.76 -13.93 0.46
CA ARG A 20 -25.96 -14.28 1.29
C ARG A 20 -25.98 -13.65 2.69
N ILE A 21 -26.77 -12.59 2.87
CA ILE A 21 -27.59 -12.40 4.09
C ILE A 21 -28.98 -11.93 3.63
N ASP A 22 -30.01 -12.72 3.95
CA ASP A 22 -31.42 -12.43 3.62
C ASP A 22 -32.07 -11.44 4.60
N ALA A 23 -33.12 -10.76 4.15
CA ALA A 23 -33.85 -9.77 4.93
C ALA A 23 -34.74 -10.41 6.03
N GLY A 24 -34.72 -9.87 7.26
CA GLY A 24 -35.61 -10.36 8.32
C GLY A 24 -35.66 -9.52 9.61
N THR A 25 -36.72 -8.69 9.73
CA THR A 25 -37.32 -8.15 10.98
C THR A 25 -36.47 -7.34 11.99
N VAL A 26 -36.90 -6.11 12.26
CA VAL A 26 -36.29 -5.16 13.21
C VAL A 26 -36.95 -5.23 14.59
N GLY A 27 -36.16 -5.46 15.65
CA GLY A 27 -36.54 -5.28 17.05
C GLY A 27 -36.32 -3.83 17.57
N PRO A 28 -36.85 -3.45 18.75
CA PRO A 28 -36.81 -2.07 19.22
C PRO A 28 -35.39 -1.57 19.53
N LYS A 29 -35.09 -0.33 19.15
CA LYS A 29 -33.76 0.30 19.28
C LYS A 29 -33.29 0.36 20.73
N SER A 30 -32.09 -0.14 21.00
CA SER A 30 -31.39 0.02 22.28
C SER A 30 -30.87 1.45 22.47
N GLU A 31 -30.48 1.80 23.70
CA GLU A 31 -30.07 3.18 24.07
C GLU A 31 -28.83 3.70 23.34
N ALA A 32 -28.07 2.83 22.64
CA ALA A 32 -27.00 3.23 21.72
C ALA A 32 -27.47 4.23 20.64
N SER A 33 -28.75 4.15 20.22
CA SER A 33 -29.33 5.05 19.20
C SER A 33 -29.52 6.51 19.66
N LYS A 34 -29.18 6.88 20.91
CA LYS A 34 -29.28 8.26 21.41
C LYS A 34 -27.97 9.06 21.30
N VAL A 35 -26.83 8.40 21.10
CA VAL A 35 -25.49 9.04 21.11
C VAL A 35 -24.95 9.27 19.70
N PHE A 36 -25.29 8.38 18.75
CA PHE A 36 -24.88 8.46 17.35
C PHE A 36 -26.12 8.36 16.45
N GLY A 37 -26.05 9.01 15.28
CA GLY A 37 -27.18 9.29 14.37
C GLY A 37 -27.83 8.07 13.69
N ASP A 38 -28.64 8.34 12.67
CA ASP A 38 -29.47 7.32 12.03
C ASP A 38 -28.62 6.18 11.43
N ILE A 39 -29.17 4.97 11.35
CA ILE A 39 -28.43 3.79 10.88
C ILE A 39 -28.02 3.92 9.39
N ARG A 40 -28.61 4.89 8.69
CA ARG A 40 -28.26 5.32 7.33
C ARG A 40 -26.94 6.11 7.26
N ASP A 41 -26.55 6.81 8.32
CA ASP A 41 -25.25 7.49 8.37
C ASP A 41 -24.12 6.45 8.55
N TRP A 42 -24.36 5.40 9.33
CA TRP A 42 -23.48 4.23 9.40
C TRP A 42 -23.36 3.50 8.07
N LEU A 43 -24.47 3.26 7.37
CA LEU A 43 -24.46 2.69 6.02
C LEU A 43 -23.76 3.62 5.01
N LYS A 44 -23.86 4.95 5.13
CA LYS A 44 -23.10 5.88 4.29
C LYS A 44 -21.60 5.87 4.59
N ILE A 45 -21.19 5.91 5.85
CA ILE A 45 -19.78 5.90 6.24
C ILE A 45 -19.15 4.55 5.87
N ALA A 46 -19.84 3.44 6.13
CA ALA A 46 -19.42 2.11 5.69
C ALA A 46 -19.32 2.05 4.16
N HIS A 47 -20.32 2.53 3.41
CA HIS A 47 -20.30 2.52 1.95
C HIS A 47 -19.27 3.50 1.33
N GLU A 48 -18.98 4.63 1.97
CA GLU A 48 -17.89 5.55 1.57
C GLU A 48 -16.49 5.02 1.94
N MET A 49 -16.39 4.16 2.97
CA MET A 49 -15.19 3.36 3.25
C MET A 49 -15.04 2.22 2.24
N GLU A 50 -16.11 1.48 1.94
CA GLU A 50 -16.19 0.39 0.95
C GLU A 50 -15.81 0.89 -0.45
N LEU A 51 -16.39 2.01 -0.91
CA LEU A 51 -16.03 2.72 -2.15
C LEU A 51 -14.62 3.35 -2.16
N ARG A 52 -13.96 3.43 -0.98
CA ARG A 52 -12.54 3.79 -0.85
C ARG A 52 -11.63 2.55 -0.89
N LEU A 53 -12.10 1.40 -0.38
CA LEU A 53 -11.35 0.14 -0.27
C LEU A 53 -11.36 -0.68 -1.57
N GLU A 54 -12.47 -0.72 -2.32
CA GLU A 54 -12.59 -1.34 -3.67
C GLU A 54 -11.57 -0.80 -4.70
N LYS A 55 -10.82 0.24 -4.35
CA LYS A 55 -10.15 1.16 -5.27
C LYS A 55 -8.63 1.18 -5.09
N PHE A 56 -8.07 0.23 -4.32
CA PHE A 56 -6.61 -0.01 -4.24
C PHE A 56 -6.14 -1.21 -5.09
N GLU A 57 -7.05 -1.95 -5.72
CA GLU A 57 -6.73 -3.02 -6.68
C GLU A 57 -6.42 -2.52 -8.11
N GLN A 58 -6.13 -1.24 -8.38
CA GLN A 58 -5.43 -0.84 -9.62
C GLN A 58 -4.58 0.42 -9.38
N GLU A 59 -3.64 0.69 -10.29
CA GLU A 59 -2.71 1.81 -10.18
C GLU A 59 -3.37 3.17 -10.15
N ARG A 60 -2.77 4.12 -9.42
CA ARG A 60 -3.34 5.47 -9.22
C ARG A 60 -2.43 6.56 -9.75
N GLY A 61 -2.99 7.38 -10.63
CA GLY A 61 -2.38 8.61 -11.12
C GLY A 61 -2.72 9.80 -10.22
N ALA A 62 -1.69 10.43 -9.65
CA ALA A 62 -1.80 11.74 -9.02
C ALA A 62 -1.35 12.81 -10.03
N VAL A 63 -2.26 13.69 -10.45
CA VAL A 63 -2.02 14.69 -11.50
C VAL A 63 -2.31 16.08 -10.97
N THR A 64 -1.42 17.04 -11.23
CA THR A 64 -1.63 18.45 -10.96
C THR A 64 -1.10 19.32 -12.10
N ALA A 65 -1.68 20.49 -12.29
CA ALA A 65 -1.30 21.44 -13.35
C ALA A 65 -1.71 22.87 -12.93
N ASN A 66 -0.95 23.87 -13.40
CA ASN A 66 -1.23 25.27 -13.15
C ASN A 66 -1.10 26.09 -14.46
N PRO A 67 -2.20 26.62 -15.03
CA PRO A 67 -3.59 26.44 -14.61
C PRO A 67 -4.10 25.00 -14.84
N TRP A 68 -5.17 24.60 -14.14
CA TRP A 68 -5.82 23.31 -14.36
C TRP A 68 -6.63 23.31 -15.68
N PRO A 69 -6.39 22.40 -16.63
CA PRO A 69 -6.98 22.45 -17.98
C PRO A 69 -8.44 21.92 -18.06
N ALA A 70 -9.25 22.14 -17.02
CA ALA A 70 -10.56 21.54 -16.74
C ALA A 70 -10.54 20.01 -16.54
N ALA A 71 -9.90 19.26 -17.44
CA ALA A 71 -9.59 17.84 -17.28
C ALA A 71 -8.25 17.50 -17.96
N VAL A 72 -7.55 16.51 -17.41
CA VAL A 72 -6.35 15.91 -18.02
C VAL A 72 -6.73 14.54 -18.57
N ALA A 73 -6.34 14.25 -19.80
CA ALA A 73 -6.47 12.94 -20.41
C ALA A 73 -5.18 12.13 -20.20
N VAL A 74 -5.35 10.83 -19.95
CA VAL A 74 -4.28 9.84 -19.95
C VAL A 74 -4.50 8.92 -21.14
N TYR A 75 -3.47 8.78 -21.97
CA TYR A 75 -3.40 7.79 -23.04
C TYR A 75 -2.23 6.85 -22.79
N ASP A 76 -2.30 5.64 -23.34
CA ASP A 76 -1.24 4.65 -23.26
C ASP A 76 -1.01 3.89 -24.57
N ALA A 77 0.18 3.30 -24.70
CA ALA A 77 0.53 2.39 -25.78
C ALA A 77 1.72 1.47 -25.37
N PRO A 78 1.89 0.31 -26.03
CA PRO A 78 3.08 -0.55 -25.85
C PRO A 78 4.35 0.02 -26.50
N ILE A 79 4.23 1.04 -27.35
CA ILE A 79 5.32 1.76 -28.04
C ILE A 79 4.97 3.25 -28.11
N ASP A 80 5.90 4.12 -28.55
CA ASP A 80 5.62 5.55 -28.75
C ASP A 80 4.81 5.85 -30.04
N ALA A 81 3.70 5.14 -30.23
CA ALA A 81 2.78 5.29 -31.36
C ALA A 81 1.41 4.66 -31.05
N ASN A 82 0.38 5.08 -31.80
CA ASN A 82 -0.97 4.51 -31.74
C ASN A 82 -1.60 4.51 -30.32
N TYR A 83 -1.45 5.65 -29.64
CA TYR A 83 -1.95 5.87 -28.27
C TYR A 83 -3.47 5.63 -28.15
N GLY A 84 -3.83 4.65 -27.30
CA GLY A 84 -5.20 4.38 -26.88
C GLY A 84 -5.59 5.25 -25.70
N PHE A 85 -6.86 5.67 -25.63
CA PHE A 85 -7.37 6.39 -24.48
C PHE A 85 -7.48 5.46 -23.26
N ASN A 86 -6.99 5.91 -22.11
CA ASN A 86 -7.03 5.18 -20.84
C ASN A 86 -8.13 5.74 -19.91
N THR A 87 -7.97 6.99 -19.47
CA THR A 87 -8.84 7.61 -18.45
C THR A 87 -8.76 9.14 -18.46
N TYR A 88 -9.65 9.80 -17.73
CA TYR A 88 -9.59 11.23 -17.44
C TYR A 88 -9.33 11.48 -15.95
N CYS A 89 -8.45 12.43 -15.65
CA CYS A 89 -8.35 13.07 -14.34
C CYS A 89 -9.18 14.35 -14.37
N GLN A 90 -10.28 14.39 -13.60
CA GLN A 90 -11.19 15.55 -13.57
C GLN A 90 -10.84 16.58 -12.49
N GLY A 91 -10.09 16.19 -11.46
CA GLY A 91 -9.63 17.07 -10.39
C GLY A 91 -8.11 17.08 -10.26
N ARG A 92 -7.57 18.22 -9.79
CA ARG A 92 -6.16 18.32 -9.39
C ARG A 92 -5.94 17.53 -8.09
N SER A 93 -4.92 16.69 -8.07
CA SER A 93 -4.49 16.00 -6.86
C SER A 93 -3.73 16.95 -5.95
N THR A 94 -3.98 16.90 -4.65
CA THR A 94 -3.20 17.65 -3.64
C THR A 94 -1.85 16.98 -3.46
N ILE A 95 -0.83 17.54 -4.11
CA ILE A 95 0.54 17.04 -4.14
C ILE A 95 1.47 18.04 -3.45
N GLY A 96 2.52 17.54 -2.79
CA GLY A 96 3.58 18.35 -2.19
C GLY A 96 4.92 17.63 -2.14
N VAL A 97 5.89 18.28 -1.50
CA VAL A 97 7.23 17.73 -1.22
C VAL A 97 7.58 17.88 0.25
N THR A 98 8.29 16.91 0.82
CA THR A 98 8.77 16.97 2.20
C THR A 98 9.89 18.01 2.35
N GLN A 99 9.86 18.76 3.45
CA GLN A 99 10.91 19.71 3.85
C GLN A 99 11.71 19.23 5.07
N THR A 100 11.26 18.16 5.72
CA THR A 100 11.97 17.44 6.78
C THR A 100 11.93 15.95 6.46
N PRO A 101 12.90 15.15 6.91
CA PRO A 101 12.79 13.69 6.79
C PRO A 101 11.62 13.15 7.61
N LEU A 102 11.04 12.03 7.16
CA LEU A 102 10.11 11.21 7.94
C LEU A 102 10.82 9.90 8.30
N ASN A 103 11.36 9.83 9.51
CA ASN A 103 12.02 8.62 10.02
C ASN A 103 11.03 7.44 10.13
N ALA A 104 11.55 6.22 10.09
CA ALA A 104 10.80 5.02 10.44
C ALA A 104 10.19 5.14 11.85
N SER A 105 9.06 4.45 12.07
CA SER A 105 8.36 4.39 13.34
C SER A 105 7.71 3.01 13.49
N ALA A 106 7.27 2.66 14.69
CA ALA A 106 6.50 1.44 14.90
C ALA A 106 5.16 1.49 14.14
N PHE A 107 4.77 0.37 13.55
CA PHE A 107 3.50 0.20 12.85
C PHE A 107 2.38 -0.19 13.84
N GLY A 108 1.11 -0.05 13.42
CA GLY A 108 -0.06 -0.35 14.25
C GLY A 108 -0.29 0.59 15.44
N VAL A 109 0.56 1.60 15.65
CA VAL A 109 0.45 2.59 16.72
C VAL A 109 0.58 4.01 16.17
N ILE A 110 0.08 5.00 16.91
CA ILE A 110 0.24 6.40 16.53
C ILE A 110 1.70 6.84 16.73
N ASP A 111 2.35 7.15 15.61
CA ASP A 111 3.63 7.83 15.50
C ASP A 111 3.49 9.27 16.02
N ARG A 112 4.10 9.50 17.19
CA ARG A 112 4.19 10.79 17.88
C ARG A 112 5.58 11.44 17.73
N GLY A 113 6.39 10.98 16.78
CA GLY A 113 7.68 11.57 16.47
C GLY A 113 7.57 12.99 15.90
N ALA A 114 8.72 13.59 15.56
CA ALA A 114 8.79 14.94 15.02
C ALA A 114 7.77 15.19 13.89
N PRO A 115 7.13 16.38 13.81
CA PRO A 115 6.20 16.68 12.73
C PRO A 115 6.89 16.60 11.36
N LEU A 116 6.21 16.00 10.38
CA LEU A 116 6.66 16.00 9.01
C LEU A 116 6.24 17.32 8.37
N ARG A 117 7.20 18.15 7.96
CA ARG A 117 6.91 19.35 7.20
C ARG A 117 6.74 19.01 5.73
N VAL A 118 5.60 19.36 5.15
CA VAL A 118 5.29 19.21 3.72
C VAL A 118 4.95 20.59 3.15
N LYS A 119 5.51 20.92 1.99
CA LYS A 119 5.05 22.06 1.19
C LYS A 119 4.24 21.56 0.01
N LEU A 120 2.98 21.98 -0.07
CA LEU A 120 2.07 21.68 -1.16
C LEU A 120 2.36 22.54 -2.40
N ALA A 121 1.95 22.03 -3.56
CA ALA A 121 1.87 22.78 -4.80
C ALA A 121 0.52 23.54 -4.95
N SER A 122 -0.55 22.99 -4.37
CA SER A 122 -1.89 23.58 -4.31
C SER A 122 -2.71 22.97 -3.19
N ASP A 123 -3.87 23.58 -2.90
CA ASP A 123 -4.87 23.13 -1.93
C ASP A 123 -4.40 23.20 -0.46
N GLN A 124 -5.19 22.62 0.45
CA GLN A 124 -5.01 22.75 1.89
C GLN A 124 -5.14 21.37 2.57
N LEU A 125 -4.53 21.23 3.75
CA LEU A 125 -4.67 20.05 4.60
C LEU A 125 -5.39 20.45 5.89
N GLU A 126 -6.27 19.57 6.36
CA GLU A 126 -7.08 19.79 7.56
C GLU A 126 -6.73 18.77 8.65
N SER A 127 -6.93 19.15 9.91
CA SER A 127 -6.83 18.23 11.04
C SER A 127 -8.18 17.53 11.24
N ILE A 128 -8.17 16.24 11.55
CA ILE A 128 -9.36 15.41 11.77
C ILE A 128 -9.45 14.90 13.20
N ALA A 129 -10.64 14.44 13.60
CA ALA A 129 -10.84 13.74 14.87
C ALA A 129 -10.08 12.39 14.87
N ARG A 130 -9.73 11.90 16.06
CA ARG A 130 -8.99 10.63 16.22
C ARG A 130 -9.79 9.45 15.70
N GLU A 131 -11.10 9.50 15.88
CA GLU A 131 -12.07 8.51 15.42
C GLU A 131 -12.08 8.47 13.89
N THR A 132 -12.13 9.63 13.23
CA THR A 132 -12.04 9.75 11.77
C THR A 132 -10.71 9.22 11.22
N LEU A 133 -9.60 9.42 11.94
CA LEU A 133 -8.31 8.82 11.59
C LEU A 133 -8.38 7.30 11.62
N LEU A 134 -8.92 6.72 12.69
CA LEU A 134 -9.05 5.27 12.85
C LEU A 134 -10.05 4.65 11.84
N SER A 135 -11.00 5.44 11.31
CA SER A 135 -11.88 5.06 10.19
C SER A 135 -11.31 5.36 8.79
N GLY A 136 -9.98 5.45 8.64
CA GLY A 136 -9.33 5.63 7.32
C GLY A 136 -9.22 7.07 6.80
N GLY A 137 -9.49 8.08 7.63
CA GLY A 137 -9.37 9.51 7.27
C GLY A 137 -7.92 10.00 7.10
N ASN A 138 -7.76 11.14 6.41
CA ASN A 138 -6.46 11.78 6.10
C ASN A 138 -5.39 10.83 5.55
N LEU A 139 -5.81 9.91 4.67
CA LEU A 139 -4.90 9.00 3.98
C LEU A 139 -4.02 9.75 2.98
N ALA A 140 -2.74 9.43 2.95
CA ALA A 140 -1.75 10.01 2.04
C ALA A 140 -0.69 8.97 1.65
N ALA A 141 -0.05 9.20 0.51
CA ALA A 141 1.15 8.48 0.09
C ALA A 141 2.38 9.37 0.26
N ILE A 142 3.49 8.76 0.68
CA ILE A 142 4.83 9.36 0.64
C ILE A 142 5.79 8.42 -0.09
N GLY A 143 6.60 8.95 -1.01
CA GLY A 143 7.50 8.15 -1.82
C GLY A 143 8.66 8.93 -2.43
N ASP A 144 9.47 8.25 -3.24
CA ASP A 144 10.57 8.85 -4.01
C ASP A 144 10.14 9.33 -5.41
N GLY A 145 8.86 9.22 -5.75
CA GLY A 145 8.32 9.53 -7.08
C GLY A 145 8.50 8.41 -8.11
N SER A 146 8.96 7.22 -7.69
CA SER A 146 8.94 6.01 -8.51
C SER A 146 7.54 5.54 -8.83
N GLY A 147 7.49 4.52 -9.68
CA GLY A 147 6.49 3.47 -9.51
C GLY A 147 6.53 2.91 -8.07
N ALA A 148 7.51 2.09 -7.70
CA ALA A 148 7.45 1.11 -6.59
C ALA A 148 7.18 1.61 -5.17
N ASN A 149 7.75 2.76 -4.85
CA ASN A 149 8.32 2.98 -3.53
C ASN A 149 7.50 4.04 -2.79
N TRP A 150 6.33 3.61 -2.34
CA TRP A 150 5.36 4.43 -1.63
C TRP A 150 4.96 3.79 -0.31
N GLU A 151 5.12 4.53 0.78
CA GLU A 151 4.42 4.25 2.02
C GLU A 151 3.04 4.93 1.98
N ILE A 152 1.99 4.19 2.32
CA ILE A 152 0.70 4.78 2.65
C ILE A 152 0.66 5.06 4.15
N PHE A 153 0.29 6.29 4.52
CA PHE A 153 0.20 6.73 5.91
C PHE A 153 -1.01 7.64 6.11
N GLN A 154 -1.36 7.89 7.37
CA GLN A 154 -2.42 8.83 7.75
C GLN A 154 -1.90 9.85 8.76
N PHE A 155 -2.58 10.98 8.91
CA PHE A 155 -2.23 12.02 9.90
C PHE A 155 -3.48 12.64 10.57
N GLU A 156 -3.49 12.71 11.90
CA GLU A 156 -4.56 13.41 12.64
C GLU A 156 -4.45 14.92 12.47
N ARG A 157 -3.24 15.47 12.57
CA ARG A 157 -2.99 16.91 12.69
C ARG A 157 -2.24 17.43 11.49
N ALA A 158 -2.82 18.42 10.83
CA ALA A 158 -2.16 19.28 9.86
C ALA A 158 -2.17 20.73 10.38
N LYS A 159 -1.00 21.26 10.71
CA LYS A 159 -0.82 22.64 11.19
C LYS A 159 -0.15 23.47 10.09
N LEU A 160 -0.83 24.49 9.57
CA LEU A 160 -0.21 25.48 8.68
C LEU A 160 0.88 26.26 9.45
N VAL A 161 2.10 26.30 8.93
CA VAL A 161 3.25 26.98 9.56
C VAL A 161 3.92 28.05 8.68
N ALA A 162 3.68 28.00 7.37
CA ALA A 162 4.04 29.03 6.39
C ALA A 162 3.10 28.87 5.17
N PRO A 163 3.10 29.78 4.18
CA PRO A 163 2.30 29.62 2.96
C PRO A 163 2.49 28.25 2.32
N ASP A 164 1.38 27.57 2.04
CA ASP A 164 1.28 26.20 1.49
C ASP A 164 2.09 25.13 2.25
N THR A 165 2.51 25.41 3.48
CA THR A 165 3.47 24.59 4.23
C THR A 165 2.89 24.13 5.56
N TYR A 166 2.74 22.82 5.71
CA TYR A 166 2.07 22.17 6.82
C TYR A 166 3.01 21.28 7.62
N GLU A 167 2.81 21.22 8.94
CA GLU A 167 3.40 20.21 9.84
C GLU A 167 2.37 19.12 10.14
N LEU A 168 2.68 17.90 9.71
CA LEU A 168 1.84 16.70 9.86
C LEU A 168 2.30 15.87 11.06
N SER A 169 1.42 15.57 12.00
CA SER A 169 1.76 14.84 13.24
C SER A 169 0.62 13.95 13.74
N GLN A 170 0.93 13.06 14.70
CA GLN A 170 0.05 11.97 15.16
C GLN A 170 -0.35 11.09 13.96
N ARG A 171 0.61 10.33 13.45
CA ARG A 171 0.49 9.59 12.18
C ARG A 171 0.23 8.10 12.40
N LEU A 172 -0.46 7.44 11.47
CA LEU A 172 -0.47 5.98 11.35
C LEU A 172 0.37 5.62 10.13
N ARG A 173 1.34 4.71 10.31
CA ARG A 173 2.42 4.43 9.34
C ARG A 173 2.20 3.07 8.67
N GLY A 174 2.79 2.87 7.49
CA GLY A 174 2.80 1.56 6.80
C GLY A 174 1.42 0.95 6.53
N GLN A 175 0.39 1.76 6.27
CA GLN A 175 -0.97 1.30 6.02
C GLN A 175 -1.05 0.46 4.74
N TYR A 176 -2.07 -0.40 4.64
CA TYR A 176 -2.31 -1.27 3.48
C TYR A 176 -1.09 -2.12 3.06
N GLY A 177 -0.37 -2.66 4.05
CA GLY A 177 0.79 -3.54 3.83
C GLY A 177 2.08 -2.84 3.41
N THR A 178 2.09 -1.51 3.34
CA THR A 178 3.30 -0.75 2.97
C THR A 178 4.33 -0.62 4.10
N ASP A 179 4.05 -1.17 5.29
CA ASP A 179 5.00 -1.31 6.38
C ASP A 179 6.32 -2.01 5.95
N GLY A 180 6.24 -3.00 5.07
CA GLY A 180 7.42 -3.68 4.50
C GLY A 180 8.21 -2.87 3.46
N LEU A 181 7.78 -1.65 3.12
CA LEU A 181 8.49 -0.73 2.22
C LEU A 181 9.16 0.44 2.94
N VAL A 182 8.83 0.68 4.22
CA VAL A 182 9.23 1.91 4.91
C VAL A 182 10.76 1.94 5.11
N PRO A 183 11.48 2.88 4.47
CA PRO A 183 12.91 3.02 4.67
C PRO A 183 13.21 3.55 6.07
N ALA A 184 14.48 3.45 6.50
CA ALA A 184 14.94 4.02 7.77
C ALA A 184 14.55 5.51 7.95
N ALA A 185 14.52 6.26 6.85
CA ALA A 185 13.82 7.53 6.74
C ALA A 185 13.45 7.84 5.28
N TRP A 186 12.28 8.42 5.05
CA TRP A 186 12.02 9.18 3.83
C TRP A 186 12.78 10.51 3.90
N PRO A 187 13.60 10.85 2.89
CA PRO A 187 14.40 12.07 2.91
C PRO A 187 13.57 13.34 2.71
N VAL A 188 14.23 14.49 2.82
CA VAL A 188 13.74 15.77 2.30
C VAL A 188 13.61 15.66 0.77
N GLY A 189 12.52 16.18 0.20
CA GLY A 189 12.23 16.10 -1.23
C GLY A 189 11.41 14.87 -1.66
N SER A 190 11.06 13.97 -0.73
CA SER A 190 10.06 12.93 -1.01
C SER A 190 8.73 13.53 -1.44
N VAL A 191 8.06 12.88 -2.39
CA VAL A 191 6.75 13.30 -2.90
C VAL A 191 5.68 12.93 -1.88
N PHE A 192 4.76 13.86 -1.62
CA PHE A 192 3.56 13.66 -0.82
C PHE A 192 2.33 13.76 -1.72
N VAL A 193 1.37 12.85 -1.57
CA VAL A 193 0.08 12.87 -2.27
C VAL A 193 -1.05 12.61 -1.28
N LEU A 194 -2.06 13.49 -1.21
CA LEU A 194 -3.26 13.23 -0.42
C LEU A 194 -4.20 12.27 -1.17
N LEU A 195 -4.58 11.16 -0.53
CA LEU A 195 -5.48 10.15 -1.08
C LEU A 195 -6.94 10.41 -0.67
N ASN A 196 -7.42 11.61 -0.96
CA ASN A 196 -8.79 12.06 -0.63
C ASN A 196 -9.89 11.48 -1.55
N GLY A 197 -9.51 10.79 -2.63
CA GLY A 197 -10.40 10.28 -3.67
C GLY A 197 -10.23 10.95 -5.04
N VAL A 198 -9.46 12.05 -5.13
CA VAL A 198 -9.14 12.73 -6.40
C VAL A 198 -8.04 12.03 -7.23
N PRO A 199 -7.01 11.38 -6.63
CA PRO A 199 -6.07 10.54 -7.39
C PRO A 199 -6.79 9.38 -8.07
N ASN A 200 -6.91 9.46 -9.39
CA ASN A 200 -7.74 8.58 -10.19
C ASN A 200 -7.03 7.27 -10.51
N GLN A 201 -7.83 6.23 -10.67
CA GLN A 201 -7.37 4.91 -11.07
C GLN A 201 -7.03 4.92 -12.57
N ILE A 202 -5.83 4.44 -12.93
CA ILE A 202 -5.36 4.26 -14.30
C ILE A 202 -5.69 2.82 -14.72
N GLY A 203 -6.36 2.67 -15.85
CA GLY A 203 -6.73 1.37 -16.39
C GLY A 203 -5.49 0.56 -16.75
N LEU A 204 -5.39 -0.65 -16.22
CA LEU A 204 -4.22 -1.51 -16.42
C LEU A 204 -4.68 -2.96 -16.56
N ARG A 205 -4.24 -3.62 -17.62
CA ARG A 205 -4.60 -5.01 -17.89
C ARG A 205 -3.59 -5.96 -17.25
N SER A 206 -4.04 -7.15 -16.86
CA SER A 206 -3.17 -8.22 -16.35
C SER A 206 -2.06 -8.64 -17.32
N SER A 207 -2.26 -8.44 -18.63
CA SER A 207 -1.26 -8.66 -19.70
C SER A 207 -0.15 -7.63 -19.73
N ASP A 208 -0.42 -6.42 -19.25
CA ASP A 208 0.42 -5.24 -19.47
C ASP A 208 1.49 -5.12 -18.36
N ARG A 209 1.74 -6.22 -17.63
CA ARG A 209 2.39 -6.16 -16.33
C ARG A 209 3.80 -6.72 -16.25
N ASP A 210 4.69 -5.96 -15.62
CA ASP A 210 6.14 -5.91 -15.87
C ASP A 210 6.47 -5.67 -17.37
N VAL A 211 5.56 -5.02 -18.08
CA VAL A 211 5.77 -4.60 -19.48
C VAL A 211 5.95 -3.07 -19.49
N GLN A 212 6.97 -2.61 -20.18
CA GLN A 212 7.21 -1.18 -20.39
C GLN A 212 6.05 -0.57 -21.19
N ARG A 213 5.46 0.51 -20.68
CA ARG A 213 4.31 1.18 -21.27
C ARG A 213 4.64 2.66 -21.50
N HIS A 214 4.20 3.19 -22.63
CA HIS A 214 4.32 4.60 -22.98
C HIS A 214 3.03 5.31 -22.60
N PHE A 215 3.12 6.47 -21.96
CA PHE A 215 1.97 7.27 -21.54
C PHE A 215 2.06 8.70 -22.06
N ARG A 216 0.93 9.23 -22.52
CA ARG A 216 0.77 10.66 -22.85
C ARG A 216 -0.24 11.26 -21.88
N ILE A 217 0.18 12.27 -21.12
CA ILE A 217 -0.63 12.90 -20.07
C ILE A 217 -0.71 14.40 -20.34
N GLY A 218 -1.91 14.93 -20.58
CA GLY A 218 -2.05 16.34 -20.98
C GLY A 218 -3.50 16.85 -21.09
N PRO A 219 -3.69 18.12 -21.48
CA PRO A 219 -4.99 18.77 -21.53
C PRO A 219 -6.02 18.02 -22.40
N ALA A 220 -7.13 17.58 -21.80
CA ALA A 220 -8.14 16.73 -22.45
C ALA A 220 -8.83 17.36 -23.69
N HIS A 221 -8.71 18.68 -23.88
CA HIS A 221 -9.24 19.40 -25.03
C HIS A 221 -8.29 19.46 -26.24
N ARG A 222 -7.15 18.76 -26.18
CA ARG A 222 -6.12 18.71 -27.24
C ARG A 222 -5.77 17.26 -27.60
N GLY A 223 -5.19 17.06 -28.78
CA GLY A 223 -4.63 15.76 -29.19
C GLY A 223 -3.39 15.39 -28.36
N TYR A 224 -3.13 14.08 -28.21
CA TYR A 224 -2.01 13.55 -27.42
C TYR A 224 -0.62 13.88 -28.00
N ASP A 225 -0.61 14.41 -29.22
CA ASP A 225 0.51 14.91 -30.01
C ASP A 225 0.78 16.41 -29.80
N ASP A 226 -0.08 17.13 -29.06
CA ASP A 226 0.14 18.53 -28.68
C ASP A 226 1.34 18.66 -27.70
N PRO A 227 2.21 19.68 -27.83
CA PRO A 227 3.36 19.88 -26.94
C PRO A 227 3.03 20.05 -25.44
N ALA A 228 1.77 20.23 -25.05
CA ALA A 228 1.33 20.23 -23.66
C ALA A 228 1.11 18.82 -23.08
N TYR A 229 1.31 17.74 -23.85
CA TYR A 229 1.32 16.36 -23.35
C TYR A 229 2.71 15.93 -22.93
N GLU A 230 2.85 15.60 -21.64
CA GLU A 230 4.04 14.96 -21.10
C GLU A 230 4.13 13.51 -21.56
N HIS A 231 5.35 13.05 -21.87
CA HIS A 231 5.63 11.67 -22.27
C HIS A 231 6.34 10.91 -21.15
N LEU A 232 5.63 9.96 -20.57
CA LEU A 232 6.20 9.01 -19.61
C LEU A 232 6.37 7.64 -20.23
N VAL A 233 7.33 6.89 -19.68
CA VAL A 233 7.67 5.53 -20.09
C VAL A 233 7.90 4.79 -18.80
N GLU A 234 6.86 4.10 -18.33
CA GLU A 234 6.85 3.43 -17.05
C GLU A 234 6.70 1.93 -17.32
N THR A 235 7.65 1.14 -16.82
CA THR A 235 7.35 -0.26 -16.46
C THR A 235 6.89 -0.22 -15.02
N PHE A 236 6.03 -1.14 -14.61
CA PHE A 236 5.74 -1.18 -13.20
C PHE A 236 5.41 -2.66 -12.65
N GLU A 237 5.62 -2.99 -11.34
CA GLU A 237 5.31 -4.25 -10.55
C GLU A 237 4.06 -4.39 -9.59
N GLY A 238 3.35 -3.40 -9.02
CA GLY A 238 1.86 -3.30 -9.13
C GLY A 238 0.96 -3.37 -7.93
N THR A 239 1.28 -2.73 -6.83
CA THR A 239 1.51 -3.52 -5.63
C THR A 239 0.29 -3.95 -4.80
N GLY A 240 -0.94 -3.89 -5.32
CA GLY A 240 -2.21 -4.19 -4.61
C GLY A 240 -2.59 -5.67 -4.34
N LEU A 241 -1.82 -6.63 -4.86
CA LEU A 241 -1.85 -8.10 -4.68
C LEU A 241 -0.71 -8.50 -3.79
N ARG A 242 0.42 -7.78 -3.92
CA ARG A 242 1.72 -8.20 -3.39
C ARG A 242 1.49 -8.54 -1.93
N PRO A 243 1.56 -9.83 -1.54
CA PRO A 243 1.11 -10.22 -0.23
C PRO A 243 1.81 -9.41 0.85
N TYR A 244 1.04 -9.00 1.84
CA TYR A 244 1.55 -8.20 2.95
C TYR A 244 2.61 -9.02 3.70
N PRO A 245 3.67 -8.37 4.22
CA PRO A 245 4.73 -9.10 4.92
C PRO A 245 4.14 -9.74 6.19
N PRO A 246 4.28 -11.06 6.40
CA PRO A 246 3.68 -11.76 7.54
C PRO A 246 3.93 -11.07 8.88
N ALA A 247 2.92 -11.03 9.74
CA ALA A 247 3.06 -10.44 11.07
C ALA A 247 3.73 -11.44 12.03
N HIS A 248 4.31 -10.93 13.13
CA HIS A 248 4.81 -11.76 14.24
C HIS A 248 5.72 -12.93 13.81
N LEU A 249 6.68 -12.66 12.92
CA LEU A 249 7.73 -13.64 12.59
C LEU A 249 8.64 -13.83 13.80
N GLU A 250 8.58 -15.02 14.38
CA GLU A 250 9.31 -15.41 15.59
C GLU A 250 10.25 -16.58 15.32
N ALA A 251 11.30 -16.70 16.14
CA ALA A 251 12.30 -17.77 16.07
C ALA A 251 12.51 -18.38 17.47
N ASN A 252 12.11 -19.65 17.63
CA ASN A 252 12.13 -20.36 18.90
C ASN A 252 13.13 -21.53 18.84
N SER A 253 14.09 -21.58 19.77
CA SER A 253 15.05 -22.69 19.83
C SER A 253 14.37 -23.99 20.30
N ASN A 254 14.54 -25.07 19.54
CA ASN A 254 13.99 -26.39 19.85
C ASN A 254 15.12 -27.44 19.89
N GLY A 255 15.79 -27.52 21.05
CA GLY A 255 17.00 -28.32 21.19
C GLY A 255 18.15 -27.75 20.37
N ALA A 256 18.47 -28.41 19.25
CA ALA A 256 19.45 -27.94 18.28
C ALA A 256 18.83 -27.43 16.96
N ASP A 257 17.51 -27.59 16.81
CA ASP A 257 16.74 -27.05 15.69
C ASP A 257 16.21 -25.64 16.06
N VAL A 258 15.77 -24.88 15.06
CA VAL A 258 15.06 -23.61 15.27
C VAL A 258 13.69 -23.69 14.62
N ASP A 259 12.64 -23.46 15.39
CA ASP A 259 11.26 -23.39 14.92
C ASP A 259 10.87 -21.95 14.62
N PHE A 260 10.56 -21.67 13.36
CA PHE A 260 10.02 -20.40 12.90
C PHE A 260 8.50 -20.48 12.76
N SER A 261 7.81 -19.43 13.19
CA SER A 261 6.36 -19.27 13.06
C SER A 261 6.01 -17.82 12.77
N TRP A 262 4.90 -17.59 12.08
CA TRP A 262 4.39 -16.26 11.75
C TRP A 262 2.87 -16.26 11.64
N ILE A 263 2.27 -15.07 11.57
CA ILE A 263 0.84 -14.86 11.37
C ILE A 263 0.62 -14.34 9.95
N ARG A 264 -0.25 -15.05 9.21
CA ARG A 264 -0.69 -14.64 7.87
C ARG A 264 -1.39 -13.28 7.95
N ARG A 265 -1.19 -12.43 6.94
CA ARG A 265 -1.97 -11.20 6.75
C ARG A 265 -2.70 -11.30 5.43
N THR A 266 -3.94 -10.84 5.42
CA THR A 266 -4.67 -10.65 4.17
C THR A 266 -4.74 -9.19 3.79
N ARG A 267 -4.85 -8.93 2.49
CA ARG A 267 -5.19 -7.65 1.88
C ARG A 267 -6.70 -7.51 1.59
N SER A 268 -7.45 -8.57 1.91
CA SER A 268 -8.79 -8.86 1.42
C SER A 268 -9.72 -9.20 2.58
N ASP A 269 -10.60 -8.27 2.95
CA ASP A 269 -11.57 -8.40 4.05
C ASP A 269 -10.93 -8.83 5.40
N GLY A 270 -9.73 -8.32 5.68
CA GLY A 270 -8.94 -8.65 6.88
C GLY A 270 -9.46 -8.07 8.19
N ASP A 271 -10.47 -7.20 8.12
CA ASP A 271 -11.11 -6.56 9.28
C ASP A 271 -12.41 -7.27 9.70
N ASP A 272 -12.74 -8.45 9.14
CA ASP A 272 -13.88 -9.25 9.57
C ASP A 272 -13.61 -9.91 10.93
N TRP A 273 -14.43 -9.56 11.93
CA TRP A 273 -14.44 -10.16 13.28
C TRP A 273 -15.47 -11.30 13.41
N GLY A 274 -15.82 -11.91 12.28
CA GLY A 274 -16.74 -13.03 12.17
C GLY A 274 -16.23 -14.35 12.76
N TRP A 275 -16.85 -15.45 12.33
CA TRP A 275 -16.69 -16.77 12.96
C TRP A 275 -15.55 -17.63 12.37
N GLY A 276 -14.71 -17.06 11.49
CA GLY A 276 -13.66 -17.78 10.78
C GLY A 276 -12.33 -17.01 10.73
N ASP A 277 -11.31 -17.63 10.16
CA ASP A 277 -10.08 -16.93 9.78
C ASP A 277 -10.34 -16.04 8.55
N VAL A 278 -9.60 -14.94 8.44
CA VAL A 278 -9.77 -13.92 7.39
C VAL A 278 -9.47 -14.51 6.00
N PRO A 279 -10.11 -14.04 4.91
CA PRO A 279 -9.92 -14.63 3.59
C PRO A 279 -8.45 -14.75 3.16
N LEU A 280 -8.11 -15.83 2.43
CA LEU A 280 -6.74 -16.08 1.98
C LEU A 280 -6.24 -15.04 0.96
N GLY A 281 -7.12 -14.60 0.05
CA GLY A 281 -6.81 -13.67 -1.03
C GLY A 281 -6.06 -14.28 -2.23
N GLU A 282 -5.51 -15.48 -2.09
CA GLU A 282 -4.69 -16.19 -3.09
C GLU A 282 -5.23 -17.63 -3.32
N GLU A 283 -4.73 -18.36 -4.32
CA GLU A 283 -5.30 -19.67 -4.70
C GLU A 283 -4.86 -20.81 -3.76
N SER A 284 -3.68 -20.66 -3.14
CA SER A 284 -3.16 -21.58 -2.11
C SER A 284 -2.35 -20.83 -1.03
N GLU A 285 -2.34 -21.36 0.20
CA GLU A 285 -1.49 -20.80 1.26
C GLU A 285 -0.06 -21.32 1.08
N GLN A 286 0.85 -20.45 0.63
CA GLN A 286 2.25 -20.80 0.42
C GLN A 286 3.17 -19.65 0.86
N TYR A 287 4.30 -20.00 1.44
CA TYR A 287 5.33 -19.06 1.89
C TYR A 287 6.69 -19.40 1.29
N LEU A 288 7.44 -18.35 0.95
CA LEU A 288 8.86 -18.41 0.63
C LEU A 288 9.66 -18.06 1.89
N ILE A 289 10.47 -19.00 2.38
CA ILE A 289 11.40 -18.78 3.50
C ILE A 289 12.81 -18.72 2.94
N GLN A 290 13.58 -17.71 3.37
CA GLN A 290 15.01 -17.57 3.08
C GLN A 290 15.82 -17.50 4.38
N ILE A 291 16.94 -18.23 4.44
CA ILE A 291 17.96 -18.07 5.47
C ILE A 291 19.13 -17.31 4.87
N ILE A 292 19.53 -16.21 5.52
CA ILE A 292 20.50 -15.25 5.02
C ILE A 292 21.67 -15.14 6.01
N VAL A 293 22.88 -15.42 5.52
CA VAL A 293 24.12 -15.34 6.30
C VAL A 293 25.08 -14.39 5.59
N GLY A 294 25.52 -13.34 6.29
CA GLY A 294 26.39 -12.32 5.72
C GLY A 294 25.82 -11.67 4.46
N GLY A 295 24.50 -11.40 4.43
CA GLY A 295 23.78 -10.81 3.29
C GLY A 295 23.53 -11.76 2.11
N ASN A 296 23.95 -13.03 2.18
CA ASN A 296 23.76 -14.01 1.11
C ASN A 296 22.68 -15.03 1.49
N VAL A 297 21.73 -15.30 0.59
CA VAL A 297 20.76 -16.40 0.74
C VAL A 297 21.52 -17.73 0.72
N LYS A 298 21.52 -18.44 1.84
CA LYS A 298 22.11 -19.78 1.98
C LYS A 298 21.10 -20.88 1.68
N ARG A 299 19.85 -20.65 2.08
CA ARG A 299 18.73 -21.57 1.90
C ARG A 299 17.51 -20.82 1.46
N GLN A 300 16.75 -21.45 0.57
CA GLN A 300 15.44 -21.02 0.14
C GLN A 300 14.52 -22.24 0.10
N VAL A 301 13.41 -22.19 0.82
CA VAL A 301 12.43 -23.29 0.91
C VAL A 301 11.01 -22.75 0.82
N PHE A 302 10.09 -23.62 0.42
CA PHE A 302 8.65 -23.33 0.42
C PHE A 302 7.99 -24.04 1.61
N SER A 303 7.05 -23.37 2.28
CA SER A 303 6.14 -24.00 3.25
C SER A 303 4.69 -23.76 2.84
N ALA A 304 3.84 -24.77 3.03
CA ALA A 304 2.38 -24.69 2.82
C ALA A 304 1.63 -24.38 4.13
N THR A 305 2.35 -23.96 5.18
CA THR A 305 1.80 -23.59 6.49
C THR A 305 2.61 -22.43 7.07
N ALA A 306 2.04 -21.68 8.02
CA ALA A 306 2.69 -20.52 8.65
C ALA A 306 3.82 -20.85 9.66
N GLN A 307 4.60 -21.89 9.36
CA GLN A 307 5.69 -22.42 10.18
C GLN A 307 6.79 -23.07 9.31
N TYR A 308 8.02 -23.10 9.82
CA TYR A 308 9.15 -23.83 9.24
C TYR A 308 10.14 -24.24 10.33
N ARG A 309 10.50 -25.53 10.40
CA ARG A 309 11.57 -26.06 11.26
C ARG A 309 12.89 -26.09 10.51
N TYR A 310 13.87 -25.38 11.02
CA TYR A 310 15.23 -25.33 10.48
C TYR A 310 16.15 -26.27 11.26
N LEU A 311 16.34 -27.47 10.70
CA LEU A 311 17.03 -28.58 11.35
C LEU A 311 18.52 -28.28 11.57
N GLN A 312 19.12 -28.84 12.61
CA GLN A 312 20.57 -28.71 12.88
C GLN A 312 21.43 -29.17 11.68
N ALA A 313 21.02 -30.23 10.98
CA ALA A 313 21.70 -30.72 9.78
C ALA A 313 21.65 -29.72 8.61
N ASP A 314 20.56 -28.96 8.52
CA ASP A 314 20.39 -27.90 7.53
C ASP A 314 21.24 -26.68 7.88
N GLN A 315 21.24 -26.24 9.15
CA GLN A 315 22.12 -25.18 9.67
C GLN A 315 23.60 -25.47 9.39
N PHE A 316 24.03 -26.73 9.60
CA PHE A 316 25.39 -27.16 9.31
C PHE A 316 25.70 -27.12 7.80
N SER A 317 24.80 -27.62 6.96
CA SER A 317 24.94 -27.61 5.49
C SER A 317 25.05 -26.19 4.93
N ASP A 318 24.27 -25.27 5.50
CA ASP A 318 24.22 -23.87 5.10
C ASP A 318 25.42 -23.05 5.63
N ASN A 319 26.25 -23.65 6.50
CA ASN A 319 27.37 -23.05 7.20
C ASN A 319 26.97 -21.85 8.07
N VAL A 320 25.81 -21.94 8.75
CA VAL A 320 25.39 -20.93 9.73
C VAL A 320 26.31 -20.95 10.94
N THR A 321 26.94 -19.81 11.24
CA THR A 321 27.73 -19.62 12.45
C THR A 321 27.41 -18.25 13.07
N GLY A 322 26.88 -18.26 14.30
CA GLY A 322 26.46 -17.04 15.00
C GLY A 322 25.18 -16.43 14.42
N VAL A 323 25.18 -15.10 14.25
CA VAL A 323 24.01 -14.30 13.86
C VAL A 323 23.62 -14.54 12.40
N TYR A 324 22.34 -14.76 12.15
CA TYR A 324 21.77 -14.85 10.80
C TYR A 324 20.38 -14.23 10.73
N GLU A 325 19.87 -14.02 9.52
CA GLU A 325 18.55 -13.46 9.28
C GLU A 325 17.65 -14.53 8.64
N VAL A 326 16.43 -14.70 9.16
CA VAL A 326 15.35 -15.41 8.46
C VAL A 326 14.42 -14.38 7.83
N ARG A 327 14.05 -14.61 6.58
CA ARG A 327 13.02 -13.84 5.88
C ARG A 327 11.88 -14.73 5.42
N VAL A 328 10.64 -14.24 5.55
CA VAL A 328 9.44 -14.96 5.12
C VAL A 328 8.52 -14.03 4.34
N ALA A 329 8.06 -14.45 3.16
CA ALA A 329 7.04 -13.78 2.37
C ALA A 329 5.93 -14.77 2.00
N GLN A 330 4.65 -14.36 2.11
CA GLN A 330 3.55 -15.11 1.51
C GLN A 330 3.64 -15.00 -0.02
N ILE A 331 3.27 -16.05 -0.75
CA ILE A 331 3.29 -16.11 -2.21
C ILE A 331 1.87 -15.88 -2.74
N SER A 332 1.77 -15.14 -3.84
CA SER A 332 0.60 -15.07 -4.71
C SER A 332 0.94 -15.76 -6.03
N GLU A 333 0.05 -16.59 -6.58
CA GLU A 333 0.24 -17.18 -7.92
C GLU A 333 0.22 -16.11 -9.03
N ARG A 334 -0.34 -14.93 -8.75
CA ARG A 334 -0.55 -13.83 -9.70
C ARG A 334 0.50 -12.73 -9.64
N PHE A 335 1.26 -12.67 -8.54
CA PHE A 335 2.36 -11.72 -8.34
C PHE A 335 3.73 -12.39 -8.13
N GLY A 336 3.78 -13.52 -7.45
CA GLY A 336 5.00 -14.08 -6.86
C GLY A 336 5.09 -13.80 -5.36
N PRO A 337 6.30 -13.87 -4.76
CA PRO A 337 6.52 -13.56 -3.35
C PRO A 337 6.11 -12.14 -2.98
N GLY A 338 5.46 -11.99 -1.83
CA GLY A 338 5.11 -10.73 -1.20
C GLY A 338 6.31 -9.96 -0.65
N LEU A 339 6.02 -8.97 0.19
CA LEU A 339 7.06 -8.34 0.98
C LEU A 339 7.56 -9.32 2.05
N PHE A 340 8.85 -9.24 2.39
CA PHE A 340 9.46 -10.11 3.38
C PHE A 340 9.33 -9.53 4.80
N ALA A 341 8.67 -10.27 5.68
CA ALA A 341 8.93 -10.18 7.11
C ALA A 341 10.34 -10.70 7.40
N SER A 342 11.06 -10.08 8.32
CA SER A 342 12.47 -10.40 8.60
C SER A 342 12.74 -10.46 10.11
N HIS A 343 13.50 -11.44 10.56
CA HIS A 343 13.87 -11.64 11.97
C HIS A 343 15.34 -12.03 12.10
N ILE A 344 16.07 -11.43 13.04
CA ILE A 344 17.48 -11.73 13.32
C ILE A 344 17.56 -12.80 14.41
N VAL A 345 18.27 -13.89 14.15
CA VAL A 345 18.46 -15.01 15.09
C VAL A 345 19.86 -14.94 15.69
N GLY A 346 19.95 -15.10 17.01
CA GLY A 346 21.21 -15.10 17.76
C GLY A 346 21.83 -13.71 18.02
N GLY A 347 21.07 -12.63 17.78
CA GLY A 347 21.44 -11.25 18.10
C GLY A 347 21.04 -10.81 19.52
#